data_AF-A0A2N2CMG5-F1
#
_entry.id   AF-A0A2N2CMG5-F1
#
_cell.length_a   1.000
_cell.length_b   1.000
_cell.length_c   1.000
_cell.angle_alpha   90.00
_cell.angle_beta   90.00
_cell.angle_gamma   90.00
#
_symmetry.space_group_name_H-M   'P 1'
#
loop_
_entity.id
_entity.type
_entity.pdbx_description
1 polymer ?
#
loop_
_entity_poly.entity_id
_entity_poly.type
_entity_poly.pdbx_seq_one_letter_code
_entity_poly.pdbx_strand_id
1 'polypeptide(L)'
;MEKRNIIDRIFPIKYHFHQMLFMQAQSNASGVEALYSWLNSGADKDSQALLDRVKEADTIRMEMEKNLTEAFVTPFDRGDIYSI
;
A
#
# COMPACT_ATOMS: atom_id res chain seq x y z
N MET A 1 -11.64 20.88 3.93
CA MET A 1 -10.46 21.26 3.14
C MET A 1 -9.54 22.06 4.05
N GLU A 2 -8.53 21.41 4.63
CA GLU A 2 -7.55 22.10 5.48
C GLU A 2 -6.72 23.09 4.68
N LYS A 3 -6.50 24.28 5.26
CA LYS A 3 -5.69 25.35 4.68
C LYS A 3 -4.24 24.87 4.58
N ARG A 4 -3.77 24.59 3.37
CA ARG A 4 -2.35 24.27 3.11
C ARG A 4 -1.49 25.46 3.52
N ASN A 5 -0.59 25.27 4.48
CA ASN A 5 0.28 26.33 4.99
C ASN A 5 1.33 26.70 3.95
N ILE A 6 1.81 27.95 3.96
CA ILE A 6 2.79 28.48 3.00
C ILE A 6 4.07 27.64 2.97
N ILE A 7 4.42 27.00 4.09
CA ILE A 7 5.57 26.09 4.22
C ILE A 7 5.42 24.85 3.33
N ASP A 8 4.22 24.25 3.26
CA ASP A 8 3.93 23.06 2.43
C ASP A 8 3.95 23.38 0.93
N ARG A 9 3.97 24.68 0.57
CA ARG A 9 4.10 25.16 -0.81
C ARG A 9 5.57 25.30 -1.25
N ILE A 10 6.48 25.40 -0.31
CA ILE A 10 7.91 25.66 -0.56
C ILE A 10 8.73 24.38 -0.33
N PHE A 11 8.30 23.49 0.57
CA PHE A 11 8.94 22.21 0.82
C PHE A 11 8.21 21.05 0.13
N PRO A 12 8.95 20.11 -0.51
CA PRO A 12 8.33 18.94 -1.12
C PRO A 12 7.66 18.06 -0.07
N ILE A 13 6.55 17.43 -0.45
CA ILE A 13 5.82 16.47 0.39
C ILE A 13 6.78 15.34 0.75
N LYS A 14 6.90 15.04 2.05
CA LYS A 14 7.69 13.92 2.55
C LYS A 14 6.79 12.70 2.65
N TYR A 15 7.07 11.69 1.85
CA TYR A 15 6.40 10.40 1.90
C TYR A 15 7.19 9.42 2.78
N HIS A 16 6.48 8.61 3.57
CA HIS A 16 7.08 7.63 4.46
C HIS A 16 7.17 6.25 3.79
N PHE A 17 8.02 6.10 2.77
CA PHE A 17 8.08 4.88 1.95
C PHE A 17 8.35 3.59 2.74
N HIS A 18 9.13 3.62 3.82
CA HIS A 18 9.30 2.44 4.69
C HIS A 18 7.98 2.00 5.33
N GLN A 19 7.15 2.94 5.78
CA GLN A 19 5.83 2.63 6.32
C GLN A 19 4.91 2.08 5.22
N MET A 20 4.97 2.64 4.02
CA MET A 20 4.16 2.16 2.89
C MET A 20 4.51 0.71 2.52
N LEU A 21 5.80 0.39 2.43
CA LEU A 21 6.27 -0.98 2.21
C LEU A 21 5.86 -1.92 3.34
N PHE A 22 5.91 -1.47 4.60
CA PHE A 22 5.42 -2.25 5.74
C PHE A 22 3.92 -2.54 5.64
N MET A 23 3.11 -1.54 5.26
CA MET A 23 1.67 -1.72 5.07
C MET A 23 1.36 -2.68 3.91
N GLN A 24 2.10 -2.59 2.79
CA GLN A 24 2.01 -3.54 1.69
C GLN A 24 2.31 -4.97 2.15
N ALA A 25 3.40 -5.17 2.90
CA ALA A 25 3.77 -6.48 3.44
C ALA A 25 2.71 -7.04 4.40
N GLN A 26 2.16 -6.20 5.28
CA GLN A 26 1.11 -6.59 6.22
C GLN A 26 -0.20 -6.95 5.51
N SER A 27 -0.58 -6.20 4.47
CA SER A 27 -1.77 -6.49 3.67
C SER A 27 -1.60 -7.79 2.89
N ASN A 28 -0.43 -8.02 2.28
CA ASN A 28 -0.11 -9.27 1.60
C ASN A 28 -0.19 -10.47 2.56
N ALA A 29 0.37 -10.36 3.77
CA ALA A 29 0.27 -11.41 4.78
C ALA A 29 -1.20 -11.71 5.15
N SER A 30 -2.02 -10.66 5.29
CA SER A 30 -3.46 -10.79 5.56
C SER A 30 -4.21 -11.46 4.39
N GLY A 31 -3.82 -11.16 3.15
CA GLY A 31 -4.37 -11.83 1.96
C GLY A 31 -4.02 -13.32 1.90
N VAL A 32 -2.79 -13.69 2.25
CA VAL A 32 -2.36 -15.09 2.35
C VAL A 32 -3.14 -15.84 3.43
N GLU A 33 -3.37 -15.22 4.59
CA GLU A 33 -4.19 -15.81 5.66
C GLU A 33 -5.66 -16.00 5.24
N ALA A 34 -6.23 -15.02 4.52
CA ALA A 34 -7.58 -15.14 3.96
C ALA A 34 -7.67 -16.26 2.91
N LEU A 35 -6.64 -16.43 2.09
CA LEU A 35 -6.54 -17.54 1.13
C LEU A 35 -6.50 -18.88 1.86
N TYR A 36 -5.66 -19.00 2.88
CA TYR A 36 -5.60 -20.21 3.71
C TYR A 36 -6.96 -20.54 4.34
N SER A 37 -7.63 -19.52 4.91
CA SER A 37 -8.96 -19.67 5.51
C SER A 37 -9.99 -20.18 4.51
N TRP A 38 -10.02 -19.60 3.29
CA TRP A 38 -10.93 -20.05 2.24
C TRP A 38 -10.62 -21.48 1.75
N LEU A 39 -9.34 -21.84 1.59
CA LEU A 39 -8.96 -23.20 1.19
C LEU A 39 -9.38 -24.25 2.23
N ASN A 40 -9.35 -23.90 3.52
CA ASN A 40 -9.80 -24.79 4.59
C ASN A 40 -11.33 -24.88 4.70
N SER A 41 -12.04 -23.77 4.51
CA SER A 41 -13.49 -23.73 4.74
C SER A 41 -14.32 -24.05 3.50
N GLY A 42 -13.82 -23.69 2.31
CA GLY A 42 -14.56 -23.72 1.05
C GLY A 42 -15.76 -22.77 1.00
N ALA A 43 -15.95 -21.90 2.00
CA ALA A 43 -17.16 -21.11 2.14
C ALA A 43 -17.14 -19.83 1.29
N ASP A 44 -18.26 -19.48 0.66
CA ASP A 44 -18.41 -18.27 -0.17
C ASP A 44 -18.07 -16.98 0.59
N LYS A 45 -18.40 -16.91 1.88
CA LYS A 45 -18.05 -15.77 2.74
C LYS A 45 -16.54 -15.55 2.85
N ASP A 46 -15.76 -16.64 2.87
CA ASP A 46 -14.31 -16.57 3.06
C ASP A 46 -13.63 -16.29 1.71
N SER A 47 -14.23 -16.76 0.61
CA SER A 47 -13.89 -16.32 -0.75
C SER A 47 -14.09 -14.81 -0.93
N GLN A 48 -15.24 -14.28 -0.49
CA GLN A 48 -15.50 -12.84 -0.55
C GLN A 48 -14.51 -12.06 0.32
N ALA A 49 -14.22 -12.53 1.54
CA ALA A 49 -13.22 -11.92 2.40
C ALA A 49 -11.84 -11.89 1.74
N LEU A 50 -11.41 -12.97 1.08
CA LEU A 50 -10.18 -13.00 0.29
C LEU A 50 -10.17 -11.94 -0.82
N LEU A 51 -11.24 -11.86 -1.61
CA LEU A 51 -11.34 -10.87 -2.70
C LEU A 51 -11.24 -9.43 -2.18
N ASP A 52 -11.82 -9.16 -1.02
CA ASP A 52 -11.74 -7.84 -0.40
C ASP A 52 -10.31 -7.51 0.07
N ARG A 53 -9.58 -8.50 0.60
CA ARG A 53 -8.15 -8.34 0.94
C ARG A 53 -7.27 -8.11 -0.28
N VAL A 54 -7.52 -8.78 -1.40
CA VAL A 54 -6.77 -8.56 -2.64
C VAL A 54 -6.97 -7.12 -3.14
N LYS A 55 -8.20 -6.61 -3.11
CA LYS A 55 -8.49 -5.21 -3.49
C LYS A 55 -7.81 -4.20 -2.56
N GLU A 56 -7.78 -4.48 -1.26
CA GLU A 56 -7.08 -3.66 -0.27
C GLU A 56 -5.57 -3.60 -0.56
N ALA A 57 -4.95 -4.75 -0.82
CA ALA A 57 -3.53 -4.83 -1.17
C ALA A 57 -3.20 -4.06 -2.46
N ASP A 58 -4.05 -4.19 -3.48
CA ASP A 58 -3.89 -3.45 -4.74
C ASP A 58 -3.99 -1.93 -4.53
N THR A 59 -4.95 -1.48 -3.71
CA THR A 59 -5.10 -0.05 -3.37
C THR A 59 -3.85 0.51 -2.68
N ILE A 60 -3.29 -0.24 -1.72
CA ILE A 60 -2.06 0.16 -1.00
C ILE A 60 -0.88 0.27 -1.99
N ARG A 61 -0.75 -0.70 -2.90
CA ARG A 61 0.31 -0.67 -3.93
C ARG A 61 0.14 0.54 -4.85
N MET A 62 -1.06 0.78 -5.38
CA MET A 62 -1.33 1.91 -6.27
C MET A 62 -1.03 3.26 -5.60
N GLU A 63 -1.33 3.39 -4.31
CA GLU A 63 -1.00 4.60 -3.55
C GLU A 63 0.52 4.80 -3.44
N MET A 64 1.28 3.73 -3.19
CA MET A 64 2.75 3.78 -3.18
C MET A 64 3.33 4.18 -4.53
N GLU A 65 2.85 3.59 -5.63
CA GLU A 65 3.31 3.92 -6.98
C GLU A 65 3.02 5.38 -7.35
N LYS A 66 1.84 5.88 -6.99
CA LYS A 66 1.48 7.28 -7.16
C LYS A 66 2.42 8.19 -6.37
N ASN A 67 2.64 7.88 -5.10
CA ASN A 67 3.52 8.66 -4.23
C ASN A 67 4.97 8.62 -4.69
N LEU A 68 5.46 7.49 -5.21
CA LEU A 68 6.77 7.38 -5.84
C LEU A 68 6.90 8.31 -7.06
N THR A 69 5.85 8.38 -7.88
CA THR A 69 5.83 9.25 -9.07
C THR A 69 5.90 10.73 -8.68
N GLU A 70 5.17 11.13 -7.64
CA GLU A 70 5.13 12.52 -7.14
C GLU A 70 6.36 12.91 -6.29
N ALA A 71 7.04 11.95 -5.67
CA ALA A 71 8.15 12.23 -4.77
C ALA A 71 9.37 12.82 -5.49
N PHE A 72 9.88 13.92 -4.94
CA PHE A 72 11.12 14.55 -5.40
C PHE A 72 12.37 13.77 -4.97
N VAL A 73 12.35 13.21 -3.75
CA VAL A 73 13.43 12.37 -3.19
C VAL A 73 12.84 11.09 -2.59
N THR A 74 13.60 10.01 -2.66
CA THR A 74 13.28 8.71 -2.10
C THR A 74 14.38 8.28 -1.11
N PRO A 75 14.07 7.44 -0.09
CA PRO A 75 15.06 7.04 0.92
C PRO A 75 16.16 6.12 0.38
N PHE A 76 15.90 5.46 -0.76
CA PHE A 76 16.85 4.66 -1.54
C PHE A 76 16.38 4.65 -3.00
N ASP A 77 16.97 3.81 -3.85
CA ASP A 77 16.66 3.79 -5.28
C ASP A 77 15.15 3.61 -5.54
N ARG A 78 14.62 4.41 -6.47
CA ARG A 78 13.19 4.41 -6.80
C ARG A 78 12.76 3.10 -7.44
N GLY A 79 13.61 2.54 -8.32
CA GLY A 79 13.36 1.27 -8.99
C GLY A 79 13.27 0.14 -7.99
N ASP A 80 14.14 0.16 -6.97
CA ASP A 80 14.08 -0.79 -5.86
C ASP A 80 12.73 -0.72 -5.14
N ILE A 81 12.28 0.49 -4.71
CA ILE A 81 10.98 0.64 -4.03
C ILE A 81 9.82 0.16 -4.92
N TYR A 82 9.84 0.46 -6.21
CA TYR A 82 8.78 0.05 -7.15
C TYR A 82 8.70 -1.48 -7.33
N SER A 83 9.85 -2.16 -7.26
CA SER A 83 9.96 -3.59 -7.52
C SER A 83 9.62 -4.49 -6.33
N ILE A 84 9.62 -3.96 -5.10
CA ILE A 84 9.25 -4.65 -3.86
C ILE A 84 7.72 -4.82 -3.76
#